data_AF-A0A2V7Y6E9-F1
#
_entry.id   AF-A0A2V7Y6E9-F1
#
_cell.length_a   1.000
_cell.length_b   1.000
_cell.length_c   1.000
_cell.angle_alpha   90.00
_cell.angle_beta   90.00
_cell.angle_gamma   90.00
#
_symmetry.space_group_name_H-M   'P 1'
#
loop_
_entity.id
_entity.type
_entity.pdbx_description
1 polymer ?
#
loop_
_entity_poly.entity_id
_entity_poly.type
_entity_poly.pdbx_seq_one_letter_code
_entity_poly.pdbx_strand_id
1 'polypeptide(L)' 'MAEERPPNVYIVAGPNGAGKSTFARLFLPDYADCKEFVNADLIAAGLSPF' A
#
# COMPACT_ATOMS: atom_id res chain seq x y z
N MET A 1 -16.88 -20.92 13.90
CA MET A 1 -15.50 -20.43 14.10
C MET A 1 -15.09 -19.79 12.78
N ALA A 2 -14.88 -18.47 12.73
CA ALA A 2 -14.35 -17.87 11.51
C ALA A 2 -12.87 -18.25 11.43
N GLU A 3 -12.47 -18.93 10.37
CA GLU A 3 -11.08 -19.30 10.14
C GLU A 3 -10.27 -18.03 9.84
N GLU A 4 -9.38 -17.64 10.76
CA GLU A 4 -8.48 -16.51 10.58
C GLU A 4 -7.49 -16.87 9.46
N ARG A 5 -7.71 -16.30 8.27
CA ARG A 5 -6.80 -16.49 7.14
C ARG A 5 -5.47 -15.83 7.48
N PRO A 6 -4.32 -16.49 7.21
CA PRO A 6 -3.02 -15.88 7.42
C PRO A 6 -2.90 -14.59 6.59
N PRO A 7 -2.18 -13.57 7.11
CA PRO A 7 -2.04 -12.30 6.42
C PRO A 7 -1.30 -12.48 5.08
N ASN A 8 -1.78 -11.79 4.04
CA ASN A 8 -1.12 -11.77 2.73
C ASN A 8 -0.05 -10.68 2.71
N VAL A 9 1.13 -11.01 2.17
CA VAL A 9 2.22 -10.06 1.96
C VAL A 9 2.36 -9.81 0.46
N TYR A 10 2.29 -8.55 0.06
CA TYR A 10 2.46 -8.11 -1.33
C TYR A 10 3.71 -7.25 -1.47
N ILE A 11 4.50 -7.50 -2.51
CA ILE A 11 5.71 -6.74 -2.82
C ILE A 11 5.52 -6.06 -4.18
N VAL A 12 5.59 -4.73 -4.21
CA VAL A 12 5.53 -3.94 -5.44
C VAL A 12 6.95 -3.45 -5.77
N ALA A 13 7.52 -3.94 -6.88
CA ALA A 13 8.90 -3.64 -7.29
C ALA A 13 8.96 -3.12 -8.74
N GLY A 14 10.04 -2.41 -9.08
CA GLY A 14 10.27 -1.80 -10.40
C GLY A 14 11.22 -0.59 -10.34
N PRO A 15 11.75 -0.14 -11.49
CA PRO A 15 12.68 0.99 -11.55
C PRO A 15 12.04 2.33 -11.14
N ASN A 16 12.87 3.36 -10.94
CA ASN A 16 12.38 4.72 -10.68
C ASN A 16 11.54 5.21 -11.87
N GLY A 17 10.41 5.86 -11.59
CA GLY A 17 9.46 6.28 -12.63
C GLY A 17 8.51 5.20 -13.15
N ALA A 18 8.64 3.92 -12.74
CA ALA A 18 7.75 2.84 -13.18
C ALA A 18 6.30 2.93 -12.64
N GLY A 19 5.97 3.96 -11.85
CA GLY A 19 4.60 4.17 -11.35
C GLY A 19 4.22 3.35 -10.12
N LYS A 20 5.18 2.77 -9.37
CA LYS A 20 4.90 1.96 -8.14
C LYS A 20 3.99 2.67 -7.15
N SER A 21 4.25 3.94 -6.85
CA SER A 21 3.43 4.74 -5.92
C SER A 21 2.03 5.01 -6.47
N THR A 22 1.90 5.19 -7.79
CA THR A 22 0.62 5.31 -8.49
C THR A 22 -0.16 4.00 -8.41
N PHE A 23 0.50 2.87 -8.64
CA PHE A 23 -0.09 1.55 -8.52
C PHE A 23 -0.61 1.30 -7.09
N ALA A 24 0.23 1.60 -6.09
CA ALA A 24 -0.12 1.41 -4.69
C ALA A 24 -1.32 2.24 -4.21
N ARG A 25 -1.49 3.44 -4.77
CA ARG A 25 -2.62 4.32 -4.42
C ARG A 25 -3.91 3.98 -5.16
N LEU A 26 -3.83 3.59 -6.42
CA LEU A 26 -5.01 3.45 -7.29
C LEU A 26 -5.52 2.02 -7.41
N PHE A 27 -4.65 1.02 -7.30
CA PHE A 27 -4.99 -0.38 -7.64
C PHE A 27 -4.86 -1.35 -6.48
N LEU A 28 -4.05 -1.04 -5.47
CA LEU A 28 -3.83 -1.90 -4.30
C LEU A 28 -5.10 -2.16 -3.46
N PRO A 29 -6.02 -1.19 -3.27
CA PRO A 29 -7.30 -1.44 -2.61
C PRO A 29 -8.13 -2.52 -3.33
N ASP A 30 -8.18 -2.44 -4.66
CA ASP A 30 -8.97 -3.36 -5.50
C ASP A 30 -8.29 -4.73 -5.67
N TYR A 31 -6.96 -4.77 -5.75
CA TYR A 31 -6.20 -6.01 -6.01
C TYR A 31 -6.01 -6.89 -4.78
N ALA A 32 -5.90 -6.30 -3.59
CA ALA A 32 -5.53 -7.02 -2.38
C ALA A 32 -6.69 -7.21 -1.38
N ASP A 33 -7.92 -6.82 -1.75
CA ASP A 33 -9.06 -6.66 -0.81
C ASP A 33 -8.62 -5.86 0.44
N CYS A 34 -7.75 -4.88 0.20
CA CYS A 34 -7.06 -4.14 1.23
C CYS A 34 -7.95 -2.94 1.61
N LYS A 35 -8.74 -3.11 2.67
CA LYS A 35 -9.67 -2.08 3.16
C LYS A 35 -8.95 -0.82 3.63
N GLU A 36 -7.77 -0.98 4.22
CA GLU A 36 -6.99 0.11 4.80
C GLU A 36 -5.52 -0.01 4.37
N PHE A 37 -5.02 1.00 3.68
CA PHE A 37 -3.64 1.05 3.20
C PHE A 37 -2.85 2.11 3.98
N VAL A 38 -1.73 1.71 4.58
CA VAL A 38 -0.86 2.58 5.37
C VAL A 38 0.49 2.73 4.65
N ASN A 39 0.85 3.95 4.29
CA ASN A 39 2.14 4.27 3.66
C ASN A 39 2.96 5.19 4.55
N ALA A 40 4.16 4.74 4.94
CA ALA A 40 5.06 5.48 5.81
C ALA A 40 5.54 6.82 5.20
N ASP A 41 5.76 6.88 3.89
CA ASP A 41 6.14 8.12 3.21
C ASP A 41 5.01 9.15 3.24
N LEU A 42 3.75 8.69 3.13
CA LEU A 42 2.57 9.55 3.25
C LEU A 42 2.40 10.08 4.68
N ILE A 43 2.64 9.23 5.67
CA ILE A 43 2.60 9.64 7.09
C ILE A 43 3.69 10.67 7.36
N ALA A 44 4.92 10.42 6.92
CA ALA A 44 6.03 11.36 7.08
C ALA A 44 5.75 12.70 6.38
N ALA A 45 5.16 12.68 5.18
CA ALA A 45 4.76 13.89 4.48
C ALA A 45 3.66 14.69 5.24
N GLY A 46 2.67 14.02 5.84
CA GLY A 46 1.63 14.67 6.64
C GLY A 46 2.10 15.16 8.02
N LEU A 47 3.15 14.56 8.57
CA LEU A 47 3.81 15.01 9.82
C LEU A 47 4.89 16.07 9.58
N SER A 48 5.30 16.28 8.32
CA SER A 48 6.27 17.32 7.96
C SER A 48 5.64 18.70 8.15
N PRO A 49 6.25 19.60 8.93
CA PRO A 49 5.73 20.96 9.11
C PRO A 49 5.86 21.86 7.86
N PHE A 50 6.45 21.35 6.77
CA PHE A 50 6.67 22.06 5.51
C PHE A 50 6.54 21.11 4.32
#